data_AF-A0A522WQP5-F1
#
_entry.id   AF-A0A522WQP5-F1
#
_cell.length_a   1.000
_cell.length_b   1.000
_cell.length_c   1.000
_cell.angle_alpha   90.00
_cell.angle_beta   90.00
_cell.angle_gamma   90.00
#
_symmetry.space_group_name_H-M   'P 1'
#
loop_
_entity.id
_entity.type
_entity.pdbx_description
1 polymer ?
#
loop_
_entity_poly.entity_id
_entity_poly.type
_entity_poly.pdbx_seq_one_letter_code
_entity_poly.pdbx_strand_id
1 'polypeptide(L)'
;MAHLFSIALLTALLSSTATAKEYEKHTALMDHGNGHLMDMNGGMVMGQNTDTLPGGCDKIKATKEITVHAGHKYAEKFPGRMWAFDRQEFKFEPCTQLTVHFVNDDHIRHQWMMHGLPKYLYPHGMFHLEVSGPAQISGTLILPPGDQTYLVHCDMAGHMEKGLKAQLKVGKGSGDLPSIPGITANLIEDNYNEAMPTVLLAKTAAPVNVASSEEPLISGTLLTGIVIGLLLTSYLTRKFKGMSVAEIIAYIFQHLTTLCRFLFKQLAFLIKLILPNKISV
;
A
#
# COMPACT_ATOMS: atom_id res chain seq x y z
N MET A 1 32.63 42.57 -13.60
CA MET A 1 33.10 41.25 -13.09
C MET A 1 32.35 40.76 -11.85
N ALA A 2 31.86 41.63 -10.94
CA ALA A 2 31.11 41.20 -9.74
C ALA A 2 29.74 40.54 -10.01
N HIS A 3 29.05 40.89 -11.10
CA HIS A 3 27.72 40.34 -11.42
C HIS A 3 27.75 38.90 -11.95
N LEU A 4 28.85 38.46 -12.56
CA LEU A 4 28.98 37.08 -13.08
C LEU A 4 29.23 36.07 -11.96
N PHE A 5 29.89 36.49 -10.86
CA PHE A 5 30.09 35.64 -9.69
C PHE A 5 28.81 35.40 -8.88
N SER A 6 27.88 36.37 -8.82
CA SER A 6 26.62 36.20 -8.09
C SER A 6 25.64 35.24 -8.78
N ILE A 7 25.62 35.19 -10.11
CA ILE A 7 24.73 34.29 -10.86
C ILE A 7 25.22 32.84 -10.76
N ALA A 8 26.52 32.61 -10.84
CA ALA A 8 27.11 31.27 -10.70
C ALA A 8 26.88 30.66 -9.30
N LEU A 9 26.95 31.49 -8.25
CA LEU A 9 26.70 31.06 -6.88
C LEU A 9 25.21 30.74 -6.62
N LEU A 10 24.29 31.48 -7.27
CA LEU A 10 22.86 31.22 -7.18
C LEU A 10 22.45 29.93 -7.92
N THR A 11 23.07 29.64 -9.07
CA THR A 11 22.84 28.37 -9.79
C THR A 11 23.42 27.16 -9.06
N ALA A 12 24.50 27.32 -8.30
CA ALA A 12 25.06 26.24 -7.48
C ALA A 12 24.18 25.93 -6.24
N LEU A 13 23.48 26.93 -5.70
CA LEU A 13 22.55 26.77 -4.57
C LEU A 13 21.16 26.25 -4.98
N LEU A 14 20.79 26.38 -6.26
CA LEU A 14 19.53 25.87 -6.84
C LEU A 14 19.65 24.46 -7.45
N SER A 15 20.87 23.89 -7.45
CA SER A 15 21.09 22.46 -7.67
C SER A 15 20.57 21.68 -6.47
N SER A 16 19.24 21.63 -6.38
CA SER A 16 18.53 20.69 -5.53
C SER A 16 19.13 19.32 -5.78
N THR A 17 19.79 18.78 -4.76
CA THR A 17 20.14 17.37 -4.73
C THR A 17 18.83 16.63 -4.92
N ALA A 18 18.64 16.04 -6.10
CA ALA A 18 17.62 15.04 -6.31
C ALA A 18 17.97 13.89 -5.36
N THR A 19 17.47 13.96 -4.14
CA THR A 19 17.56 12.86 -3.18
C THR A 19 16.77 11.73 -3.80
N ALA A 20 17.48 10.75 -4.38
CA ALA A 20 16.87 9.50 -4.77
C ALA A 20 16.14 8.96 -3.55
N LYS A 21 14.84 8.68 -3.68
CA LYS A 21 14.04 8.11 -2.59
C LYS A 21 14.72 6.80 -2.19
N GLU A 22 15.26 6.74 -0.98
CA GLU A 22 15.87 5.54 -0.45
C GLU A 22 14.73 4.59 -0.07
N TYR A 23 14.66 3.43 -0.74
CA TYR A 23 13.67 2.41 -0.46
C TYR A 23 14.24 1.46 0.59
N GLU A 24 13.43 1.16 1.61
CA GLU A 24 13.72 0.04 2.50
C GLU A 24 13.80 -1.24 1.67
N LYS A 25 14.88 -2.01 1.84
CA LYS A 25 15.07 -3.28 1.14
C LYS A 25 14.75 -4.43 2.07
N HIS A 26 13.72 -5.18 1.74
CA HIS A 26 13.33 -6.40 2.44
C HIS A 26 14.30 -7.53 2.08
N THR A 27 15.32 -7.73 2.91
CA THR A 27 16.35 -8.78 2.74
C THR A 27 16.38 -9.79 3.88
N ALA A 28 15.88 -9.42 5.06
CA ALA A 28 15.86 -10.25 6.27
C ALA A 28 14.58 -11.12 6.34
N LEU A 29 14.33 -11.90 5.28
CA LEU A 29 13.14 -12.75 5.20
C LEU A 29 13.32 -14.04 6.01
N MET A 30 12.25 -14.43 6.70
CA MET A 30 12.13 -15.65 7.48
C MET A 30 11.22 -16.64 6.76
N ASP A 31 11.56 -17.93 6.81
CA ASP A 31 10.74 -18.99 6.21
C ASP A 31 9.59 -19.39 7.13
N HIS A 32 8.36 -19.29 6.62
CA HIS A 32 7.11 -19.67 7.28
C HIS A 32 6.53 -21.00 6.77
N GLY A 33 7.30 -21.74 5.96
CA GLY A 33 6.91 -23.01 5.35
C GLY A 33 6.19 -22.83 4.01
N ASN A 34 6.06 -23.92 3.26
CA ASN A 34 5.41 -23.95 1.95
C ASN A 34 5.95 -22.90 0.96
N GLY A 35 7.24 -22.54 1.05
CA GLY A 35 7.86 -21.54 0.19
C GLY A 35 7.38 -20.11 0.42
N HIS A 36 6.90 -19.79 1.63
CA HIS A 36 6.51 -18.44 2.05
C HIS A 36 7.66 -17.82 2.86
N LEU A 37 8.32 -16.82 2.29
CA LEU A 37 9.36 -16.03 2.95
C LEU A 37 8.77 -14.67 3.31
N MET A 38 8.87 -14.24 4.57
CA MET A 38 8.30 -12.96 5.02
C MET A 38 9.22 -12.26 6.02
N ASP A 39 9.13 -10.94 6.11
CA ASP A 39 9.67 -10.20 7.24
C ASP A 39 8.60 -9.46 8.03
N MET A 40 9.02 -8.81 9.12
CA MET A 40 8.13 -8.08 10.01
C MET A 40 7.74 -6.70 9.50
N ASN A 41 8.38 -6.22 8.43
CA ASN A 41 8.18 -4.88 7.89
C ASN A 41 7.26 -4.90 6.65
N GLY A 42 6.65 -6.06 6.34
CA GLY A 42 5.63 -6.18 5.30
C GLY A 42 6.19 -6.56 3.92
N GLY A 43 7.37 -7.17 3.87
CA GLY A 43 7.90 -7.86 2.70
C GLY A 43 7.52 -9.34 2.69
N MET A 44 7.08 -9.87 1.54
CA MET A 44 6.85 -11.30 1.34
C MET A 44 7.27 -11.77 -0.07
N VAL A 45 7.91 -12.95 -0.13
CA VAL A 45 8.18 -13.70 -1.36
C VAL A 45 7.52 -15.07 -1.26
N MET A 46 6.75 -15.47 -2.27
CA MET A 46 6.22 -16.84 -2.38
C MET A 46 6.65 -17.48 -3.71
N GLY A 47 6.99 -18.76 -3.63
CA GLY A 47 7.33 -19.55 -4.82
C GLY A 47 8.70 -19.22 -5.41
N GLN A 48 9.63 -18.75 -4.58
CA GLN A 48 11.01 -18.54 -5.00
C GLN A 48 11.63 -19.85 -5.49
N ASN A 49 12.28 -19.78 -6.64
CA ASN A 49 12.98 -20.88 -7.26
C ASN A 49 14.27 -20.37 -7.93
N THR A 50 15.42 -20.71 -7.36
CA THR A 50 16.73 -20.23 -7.78
C THR A 50 17.53 -21.24 -8.60
N ASP A 51 17.15 -22.52 -8.58
CA ASP A 51 17.99 -23.61 -9.08
C ASP A 51 17.24 -24.81 -9.67
N THR A 52 15.94 -24.96 -9.40
CA THR A 52 15.19 -26.16 -9.76
C THR A 52 14.48 -25.97 -11.11
N LEU A 53 14.96 -26.67 -12.13
CA LEU A 53 14.44 -26.54 -13.49
C LEU A 53 12.99 -27.06 -13.61
N PRO A 54 12.08 -26.31 -14.25
CA PRO A 54 10.78 -26.83 -14.66
C PRO A 54 10.94 -28.01 -15.64
N GLY A 55 10.04 -28.98 -15.58
CA GLY A 55 9.97 -30.06 -16.55
C GLY A 55 9.90 -29.53 -17.99
N GLY A 56 10.79 -30.05 -18.85
CA GLY A 56 10.97 -29.60 -20.24
C GLY A 56 12.03 -28.50 -20.42
N CYS A 57 12.69 -28.06 -19.35
CA CYS A 57 13.92 -27.28 -19.43
C CYS A 57 15.15 -28.16 -19.17
N ASP A 58 16.00 -28.36 -20.18
CA ASP A 58 17.25 -29.13 -20.01
C ASP A 58 18.32 -28.34 -19.23
N LYS A 59 18.29 -27.01 -19.37
CA LYS A 59 19.20 -26.07 -18.70
C LYS A 59 18.59 -24.67 -18.66
N ILE A 60 19.15 -23.82 -17.81
CA ILE A 60 18.87 -22.38 -17.83
C ILE A 60 19.38 -21.82 -19.16
N LYS A 61 18.49 -21.21 -19.95
CA LYS A 61 18.84 -20.62 -21.25
C LYS A 61 19.38 -19.21 -21.12
N ALA A 62 18.87 -18.45 -20.16
CA ALA A 62 19.30 -17.09 -19.87
C ALA A 62 19.07 -16.75 -18.39
N THR A 63 19.87 -15.83 -17.87
CA THR A 63 19.63 -15.18 -16.58
C THR A 63 19.30 -13.71 -16.85
N LYS A 64 18.20 -13.22 -16.30
CA LYS A 64 17.71 -11.85 -16.50
C LYS A 64 17.29 -11.25 -15.17
N GLU A 65 17.53 -9.95 -15.03
CA GLU A 65 17.07 -9.18 -13.88
C GLU A 65 16.23 -8.00 -14.38
N ILE A 66 15.11 -7.73 -13.71
CA ILE A 66 14.26 -6.58 -14.00
C ILE A 66 13.90 -5.84 -12.72
N THR A 67 13.81 -4.52 -12.81
CA THR A 67 13.26 -3.68 -11.73
C THR A 67 11.88 -3.18 -12.12
N VAL A 68 10.85 -3.63 -11.45
CA VAL A 68 9.46 -3.25 -11.73
C VAL A 68 9.01 -2.29 -10.64
N HIS A 69 8.54 -1.12 -11.03
CA HIS A 69 7.98 -0.17 -10.08
C HIS A 69 6.46 -0.19 -10.14
N ALA A 70 5.81 -0.06 -8.99
CA ALA A 70 4.36 0.10 -8.87
C ALA A 70 4.01 1.37 -8.12
N GLY A 71 2.90 1.99 -8.52
CA GLY A 71 2.28 3.07 -7.75
C GLY A 71 1.36 3.97 -8.57
N HIS A 72 0.81 5.00 -7.92
CA HIS A 72 -0.14 5.92 -8.57
C HIS A 72 0.47 6.68 -9.75
N LYS A 73 1.72 7.13 -9.62
CA LYS A 73 2.37 7.95 -10.66
C LYS A 73 2.46 7.25 -12.02
N TYR A 74 2.51 5.91 -12.05
CA TYR A 74 2.56 5.16 -13.30
C TYR A 74 1.20 4.99 -13.97
N ALA A 75 0.11 5.26 -13.23
CA ALA A 75 -1.26 5.18 -13.72
C ALA A 75 -1.70 6.44 -14.46
N GLU A 76 -1.01 7.57 -14.30
CA GLU A 76 -1.39 8.88 -14.87
C GLU A 76 -1.59 8.86 -16.40
N LYS A 77 -0.87 7.97 -17.10
CA LYS A 77 -0.99 7.76 -18.55
C LYS A 77 -2.21 6.94 -18.97
N PHE A 78 -2.98 6.39 -18.03
CA PHE A 78 -4.13 5.53 -18.28
C PHE A 78 -5.40 6.13 -17.64
N PRO A 79 -6.30 6.71 -18.44
CA PRO A 79 -7.56 7.24 -17.94
C PRO A 79 -8.34 6.19 -17.13
N GLY A 80 -8.91 6.62 -16.00
CA GLY A 80 -9.69 5.75 -15.12
C GLY A 80 -8.88 4.80 -14.23
N ARG A 81 -7.54 4.81 -14.31
CA ARG A 81 -6.67 3.93 -13.49
C ARG A 81 -6.11 4.67 -12.29
N MET A 82 -6.01 3.95 -11.17
CA MET A 82 -5.46 4.48 -9.91
C MET A 82 -4.03 4.03 -9.68
N TRP A 83 -3.69 2.82 -10.11
CA TRP A 83 -2.37 2.23 -9.95
C TRP A 83 -1.95 1.53 -11.24
N ALA A 84 -0.65 1.53 -11.50
CA ALA A 84 -0.07 0.73 -12.57
C ALA A 84 1.36 0.34 -12.21
N PHE A 85 1.86 -0.66 -12.93
CA PHE A 85 3.29 -0.88 -13.02
C PHE A 85 3.90 0.17 -13.97
N ASP A 86 5.21 0.42 -13.86
CA ASP A 86 5.95 1.25 -14.82
C ASP A 86 5.89 0.67 -16.24
N ARG A 87 5.82 -0.67 -16.34
CA ARG A 87 5.77 -1.44 -17.57
C ARG A 87 4.59 -2.41 -17.60
N GLN A 88 3.92 -2.49 -18.74
CA GLN A 88 2.69 -3.27 -18.94
C GLN A 88 2.95 -4.62 -19.61
N GLU A 89 4.12 -4.80 -20.24
CA GLU A 89 4.49 -6.03 -20.93
C GLU A 89 5.96 -6.39 -20.65
N PHE A 90 6.19 -7.67 -20.36
CA PHE A 90 7.52 -8.28 -20.25
C PHE A 90 7.64 -9.42 -21.27
N LYS A 91 8.81 -9.57 -21.89
CA LYS A 91 9.09 -10.63 -22.87
C LYS A 91 10.38 -11.33 -22.53
N PHE A 92 10.33 -12.65 -22.40
CA PHE A 92 11.48 -13.48 -22.07
C PHE A 92 11.49 -14.76 -22.88
N GLU A 93 12.68 -15.33 -23.04
CA GLU A 93 12.83 -16.66 -23.61
C GLU A 93 12.37 -17.74 -22.62
N PRO A 94 11.91 -18.91 -23.10
CA PRO A 94 11.60 -20.03 -22.22
C PRO A 94 12.82 -20.50 -21.42
N CYS A 95 12.62 -21.07 -20.24
CA CYS A 95 13.71 -21.54 -19.37
C CYS A 95 14.70 -20.44 -18.94
N THR A 96 14.21 -19.20 -18.83
CA THR A 96 14.97 -18.07 -18.28
C THR A 96 14.86 -18.05 -16.76
N GLN A 97 15.98 -17.94 -16.06
CA GLN A 97 16.02 -17.57 -14.65
C GLN A 97 15.84 -16.06 -14.54
N LEU A 98 14.70 -15.64 -14.02
CA LEU A 98 14.29 -14.25 -13.90
C LEU A 98 14.34 -13.83 -12.44
N THR A 99 15.12 -12.80 -12.13
CA THR A 99 15.05 -12.09 -10.85
C THR A 99 14.24 -10.82 -11.05
N VAL A 100 13.21 -10.65 -10.23
CA VAL A 100 12.36 -9.45 -10.23
C VAL A 100 12.66 -8.66 -8.97
N HIS A 101 13.09 -7.41 -9.15
CA HIS A 101 13.20 -6.41 -8.10
C HIS A 101 11.93 -5.57 -8.13
N PHE A 102 11.00 -5.87 -7.23
CA PHE A 102 9.75 -5.16 -7.13
C PHE A 102 9.88 -3.97 -6.18
N VAL A 103 9.63 -2.77 -6.70
CA VAL A 103 9.70 -1.50 -5.97
C VAL A 103 8.30 -0.90 -5.87
N ASN A 104 7.84 -0.68 -4.65
CA ASN A 104 6.60 0.03 -4.38
C ASN A 104 6.90 1.49 -4.07
N ASP A 105 6.41 2.38 -4.93
CA ASP A 105 6.61 3.82 -4.78
C ASP A 105 5.56 4.48 -3.87
N ASP A 106 4.44 3.79 -3.64
CA ASP A 106 3.30 4.23 -2.83
C ASP A 106 3.44 3.83 -1.36
N HIS A 107 2.58 4.42 -0.52
CA HIS A 107 2.39 4.05 0.89
C HIS A 107 1.33 2.95 1.09
N ILE A 108 0.89 2.32 -0.01
CA ILE A 108 -0.14 1.29 -0.04
C ILE A 108 0.53 -0.01 -0.47
N ARG A 109 0.19 -1.12 0.16
CA ARG A 109 0.72 -2.44 -0.19
C ARG A 109 0.40 -2.80 -1.64
N HIS A 110 1.43 -3.12 -2.40
CA HIS A 110 1.30 -3.63 -3.77
C HIS A 110 1.97 -5.00 -3.89
N GLN A 111 1.58 -5.74 -4.92
CA GLN A 111 2.12 -7.06 -5.21
C GLN A 111 2.47 -7.17 -6.70
N TRP A 112 3.46 -8.00 -6.97
CA TRP A 112 3.79 -8.52 -8.29
C TRP A 112 3.58 -10.03 -8.22
N MET A 113 2.41 -10.48 -8.66
CA MET A 113 1.98 -11.87 -8.63
C MET A 113 1.80 -12.40 -10.05
N MET A 114 2.22 -13.64 -10.26
CA MET A 114 2.01 -14.37 -11.51
C MET A 114 1.45 -15.77 -11.22
N HIS A 115 0.28 -16.08 -11.78
CA HIS A 115 -0.34 -17.41 -11.73
C HIS A 115 0.00 -18.26 -12.96
N GLY A 116 -0.42 -19.53 -12.96
CA GLY A 116 -0.31 -20.43 -14.11
C GLY A 116 1.02 -21.18 -14.18
N LEU A 117 1.82 -21.10 -13.12
CA LEU A 117 3.08 -21.81 -13.02
C LEU A 117 2.87 -23.30 -12.65
N PRO A 118 3.83 -24.18 -12.97
CA PRO A 118 3.71 -25.60 -12.65
C PRO A 118 3.61 -25.87 -11.13
N LYS A 119 2.47 -26.41 -10.69
CA LYS A 119 2.15 -26.61 -9.25
C LYS A 119 3.09 -27.56 -8.49
N TYR A 120 3.81 -28.44 -9.20
CA TYR A 120 4.79 -29.33 -8.58
C TYR A 120 6.07 -28.58 -8.15
N LEU A 121 6.30 -27.38 -8.69
CA LEU A 121 7.49 -26.58 -8.45
C LEU A 121 7.17 -25.29 -7.71
N TYR A 122 6.06 -24.65 -8.08
CA TYR A 122 5.59 -23.41 -7.49
C TYR A 122 4.37 -23.68 -6.60
N PRO A 123 4.45 -23.41 -5.28
CA PRO A 123 3.32 -23.52 -4.38
C PRO A 123 2.09 -22.79 -4.96
N HIS A 124 0.94 -23.46 -4.95
CA HIS A 124 -0.31 -22.97 -5.55
C HIS A 124 -0.25 -22.62 -7.06
N GLY A 125 0.85 -22.93 -7.74
CA GLY A 125 1.06 -22.59 -9.15
C GLY A 125 1.28 -21.10 -9.37
N MET A 126 1.94 -20.43 -8.42
CA MET A 126 2.14 -18.99 -8.44
C MET A 126 3.51 -18.57 -7.91
N PHE A 127 3.93 -17.38 -8.35
CA PHE A 127 5.06 -16.64 -7.81
C PHE A 127 4.57 -15.27 -7.36
N HIS A 128 5.01 -14.83 -6.19
CA HIS A 128 4.47 -13.65 -5.52
C HIS A 128 5.58 -12.83 -4.91
N LEU A 129 5.56 -11.53 -5.17
CA LEU A 129 6.32 -10.54 -4.42
C LEU A 129 5.35 -9.52 -3.86
N GLU A 130 5.46 -9.24 -2.58
CA GLU A 130 4.62 -8.28 -1.88
C GLU A 130 5.48 -7.34 -1.08
N VAL A 131 5.11 -6.08 -1.11
CA VAL A 131 5.78 -5.10 -0.27
C VAL A 131 4.80 -4.03 0.19
N SER A 132 4.72 -3.88 1.51
CA SER A 132 4.06 -2.74 2.15
C SER A 132 5.04 -1.56 2.09
N GLY A 133 4.75 -0.62 1.21
CA GLY A 133 5.72 0.39 0.79
C GLY A 133 5.51 1.76 1.41
N PRO A 134 6.41 2.71 1.12
CA PRO A 134 7.40 2.64 0.04
C PRO A 134 8.63 1.80 0.37
N ALA A 135 8.87 0.72 -0.39
CA ALA A 135 9.94 -0.24 -0.14
C ALA A 135 10.22 -1.12 -1.38
N GLN A 136 11.24 -1.97 -1.29
CA GLN A 136 11.70 -2.88 -2.34
C GLN A 136 11.84 -4.31 -1.82
N ILE A 137 11.38 -5.28 -2.61
CA ILE A 137 11.62 -6.71 -2.38
C ILE A 137 12.08 -7.38 -3.67
N SER A 138 12.82 -8.49 -3.57
CA SER A 138 13.29 -9.23 -4.74
C SER A 138 13.01 -10.71 -4.60
N GLY A 139 12.75 -11.37 -5.73
CA GLY A 139 12.65 -12.82 -5.78
C GLY A 139 12.98 -13.35 -7.15
N THR A 140 13.33 -14.63 -7.21
CA THR A 140 13.74 -15.31 -8.44
C THR A 140 12.82 -16.46 -8.76
N LEU A 141 12.50 -16.63 -10.04
CA LEU A 141 11.79 -17.77 -10.60
C LEU A 141 12.45 -18.23 -11.90
N ILE A 142 12.20 -19.47 -12.29
CA ILE A 142 12.60 -20.02 -13.59
C ILE A 142 11.35 -20.19 -14.45
N LEU A 143 11.29 -19.44 -15.55
CA LEU A 143 10.17 -19.47 -16.48
C LEU A 143 10.06 -20.86 -17.15
N PRO A 144 8.86 -21.42 -17.29
CA PRO A 144 8.68 -22.75 -17.89
C PRO A 144 9.04 -22.76 -19.39
N PRO A 145 9.13 -23.96 -20.01
CA PRO A 145 9.34 -24.06 -21.45
C PRO A 145 8.08 -23.65 -22.23
N GLY A 146 8.24 -23.47 -23.55
CA GLY A 146 7.12 -23.22 -24.48
C GLY A 146 6.72 -21.75 -24.61
N ASP A 147 5.63 -21.53 -25.35
CA ASP A 147 5.08 -20.21 -25.64
C ASP A 147 3.83 -19.97 -24.78
N GLN A 148 3.88 -19.05 -23.81
CA GLN A 148 2.75 -18.77 -22.93
C GLN A 148 2.77 -17.33 -22.44
N THR A 149 1.59 -16.70 -22.40
CA THR A 149 1.38 -15.40 -21.77
C THR A 149 0.79 -15.60 -20.37
N TYR A 150 1.36 -14.91 -19.38
CA TYR A 150 0.97 -14.93 -17.98
C TYR A 150 0.44 -13.56 -17.55
N LEU A 151 -0.61 -13.56 -16.73
CA LEU A 151 -1.08 -12.34 -16.07
C LEU A 151 -0.14 -12.03 -14.92
N VAL A 152 0.37 -10.81 -14.91
CA VAL A 152 1.11 -10.24 -13.80
C VAL A 152 0.22 -9.19 -13.15
N HIS A 153 -0.10 -9.31 -11.88
CA HIS A 153 -1.01 -8.38 -11.22
C HIS A 153 -0.74 -8.26 -9.73
N CYS A 154 -1.43 -7.33 -9.09
CA CYS A 154 -1.59 -7.35 -7.65
C CYS A 154 -2.81 -8.22 -7.29
N ASP A 155 -2.70 -9.07 -6.27
CA ASP A 155 -3.78 -9.97 -5.81
C ASP A 155 -4.88 -9.22 -5.05
N MET A 156 -4.61 -7.99 -4.64
CA MET A 156 -5.67 -7.09 -4.21
C MET A 156 -6.60 -6.78 -5.37
N ALA A 157 -7.80 -7.39 -5.37
CA ALA A 157 -8.79 -7.25 -6.43
C ALA A 157 -9.02 -5.78 -6.83
N GLY A 158 -9.19 -4.89 -5.85
CA GLY A 158 -9.35 -3.46 -6.11
C GLY A 158 -8.13 -2.82 -6.78
N HIS A 159 -6.91 -3.27 -6.49
CA HIS A 159 -5.70 -2.76 -7.15
C HIS A 159 -5.61 -3.25 -8.59
N MET A 160 -5.88 -4.53 -8.83
CA MET A 160 -5.92 -5.13 -10.17
C MET A 160 -6.98 -4.48 -11.06
N GLU A 161 -8.23 -4.36 -10.57
CA GLU A 161 -9.34 -3.74 -11.28
C GLU A 161 -8.99 -2.31 -11.69
N LYS A 162 -8.42 -1.54 -10.76
CA LYS A 162 -8.01 -0.15 -10.97
C LYS A 162 -6.67 0.02 -11.70
N GLY A 163 -6.13 -1.03 -12.30
CA GLY A 163 -5.05 -0.94 -13.30
C GLY A 163 -3.74 -1.63 -12.95
N LEU A 164 -3.57 -2.18 -11.74
CA LEU A 164 -2.32 -2.81 -11.33
C LEU A 164 -2.18 -4.23 -11.89
N LYS A 165 -2.03 -4.29 -13.22
CA LYS A 165 -1.86 -5.51 -14.01
C LYS A 165 -1.02 -5.25 -15.26
N ALA A 166 -0.35 -6.29 -15.71
CA ALA A 166 0.56 -6.38 -16.84
C ALA A 166 0.51 -7.81 -17.40
N GLN A 167 1.23 -8.06 -18.49
CA GLN A 167 1.41 -9.39 -19.04
C GLN A 167 2.89 -9.75 -19.17
N LEU A 168 3.22 -11.01 -18.90
CA LEU A 168 4.56 -11.57 -19.13
C LEU A 168 4.45 -12.65 -20.21
N LYS A 169 5.16 -12.47 -21.31
CA LYS A 169 5.23 -13.43 -22.42
C LYS A 169 6.51 -14.24 -22.33
N VAL A 170 6.35 -15.55 -22.29
CA VAL A 170 7.42 -16.52 -22.47
C VAL A 170 7.39 -17.00 -23.92
N GLY A 171 8.56 -16.98 -24.57
CA GLY A 171 8.69 -17.30 -25.99
C GLY A 171 7.86 -16.34 -26.85
N LYS A 172 7.00 -16.88 -27.71
CA LYS A 172 6.07 -16.09 -28.53
C LYS A 172 4.86 -15.55 -27.73
N GLY A 173 4.61 -16.09 -26.53
CA GLY A 173 3.37 -15.88 -25.80
C GLY A 173 2.17 -16.61 -26.43
N SER A 174 1.07 -16.68 -25.70
CA SER A 174 -0.20 -17.26 -26.16
C SER A 174 -1.19 -16.21 -26.68
N GLY A 175 -0.72 -14.98 -26.94
CA GLY A 175 -1.51 -13.81 -27.33
C GLY A 175 -1.46 -12.69 -26.29
N ASP A 176 -2.12 -11.57 -26.58
CA ASP A 176 -2.31 -10.49 -25.63
C ASP A 176 -3.47 -10.79 -24.69
N LEU A 177 -3.30 -10.52 -23.39
CA LEU A 177 -4.36 -10.68 -22.40
C LEU A 177 -5.34 -9.50 -22.50
N PRO A 178 -6.64 -9.72 -22.25
CA PRO A 178 -7.63 -8.64 -22.28
C PRO A 178 -7.43 -7.66 -21.11
N SER A 179 -7.85 -6.41 -21.30
CA SER A 179 -7.85 -5.36 -20.26
C SER A 179 -6.50 -5.04 -19.63
N ILE A 180 -5.38 -5.27 -20.33
CA ILE A 180 -4.05 -4.85 -19.88
C ILE A 180 -3.86 -3.38 -20.29
N PRO A 181 -3.66 -2.46 -19.32
CA PRO A 181 -3.49 -1.04 -19.64
C PRO A 181 -2.46 -0.81 -20.73
N GLY A 182 -2.79 -0.01 -21.75
CA GLY A 182 -1.88 0.32 -22.85
C GLY A 182 -1.55 -0.80 -23.83
N ILE A 183 -2.03 -2.03 -23.64
CA ILE A 183 -1.81 -3.17 -24.55
C ILE A 183 -3.12 -3.59 -25.20
N THR A 184 -4.17 -3.79 -24.40
CA THR A 184 -5.50 -4.18 -24.88
C THR A 184 -6.59 -3.30 -24.29
N ALA A 185 -7.69 -3.17 -25.02
CA ALA A 185 -8.88 -2.45 -24.56
C ALA A 185 -9.49 -3.11 -23.31
N ASN A 186 -10.27 -2.34 -22.55
CA ASN A 186 -10.98 -2.91 -21.42
C ASN A 186 -12.07 -3.86 -21.94
N LEU A 187 -12.24 -5.00 -21.26
CA LEU A 187 -13.32 -5.92 -21.59
C LEU A 187 -14.69 -5.28 -21.28
N ILE A 188 -14.72 -4.46 -20.23
CA ILE A 188 -15.85 -3.63 -19.83
C ILE A 188 -15.30 -2.21 -19.80
N GLU A 189 -15.73 -1.38 -20.76
CA GLU A 189 -15.31 0.01 -20.83
C GLU A 189 -16.07 0.85 -19.81
N ASP A 190 -15.33 1.76 -19.16
CA ASP A 190 -15.94 2.74 -18.26
C ASP A 190 -16.69 3.78 -19.09
N ASN A 191 -18.00 3.88 -18.90
CA ASN A 191 -18.80 4.91 -19.55
C ASN A 191 -18.79 6.21 -18.72
N TYR A 192 -17.92 7.14 -19.07
CA TYR A 192 -17.89 8.48 -18.49
C TYR A 192 -18.82 9.49 -19.21
N ASN A 193 -19.54 9.05 -20.26
CA ASN A 193 -20.43 9.89 -21.07
C ASN A 193 -21.88 9.90 -20.56
N GLU A 194 -22.24 8.97 -19.69
CA GLU A 194 -23.46 9.10 -18.90
C GLU A 194 -23.24 10.23 -17.90
N ALA A 195 -23.93 11.36 -18.11
CA ALA A 195 -24.06 12.37 -17.07
C ALA A 195 -24.38 11.65 -15.78
N MET A 196 -23.52 11.82 -14.76
CA MET A 196 -23.75 11.22 -13.44
C MET A 196 -25.24 11.39 -13.14
N PRO A 197 -25.99 10.30 -12.85
CA PRO A 197 -27.41 10.44 -12.56
C PRO A 197 -27.51 11.52 -11.52
N THR A 198 -28.33 12.54 -11.82
CA THR A 198 -28.39 13.82 -11.11
C THR A 198 -29.02 13.65 -9.73
N VAL A 199 -28.65 12.61 -9.00
CA VAL A 199 -28.95 12.37 -7.61
C VAL A 199 -27.82 13.01 -6.82
N LEU A 200 -27.75 14.35 -6.84
CA LEU A 200 -27.11 15.21 -5.82
C LEU A 200 -27.18 16.72 -6.18
N LEU A 201 -27.67 17.10 -7.37
CA LEU A 201 -27.87 18.52 -7.74
C LEU A 201 -29.31 19.03 -7.53
N ALA A 202 -30.06 18.43 -6.60
CA ALA A 202 -31.29 19.03 -6.10
C ALA A 202 -31.01 19.80 -4.80
N LYS A 203 -30.22 20.87 -4.88
CA LYS A 203 -30.39 22.02 -3.99
C LYS A 203 -30.54 23.25 -4.87
N THR A 204 -31.80 23.54 -5.15
CA THR A 204 -32.29 24.73 -5.85
C THR A 204 -31.50 25.98 -5.48
N ALA A 205 -30.91 26.59 -6.50
CA ALA A 205 -30.30 27.91 -6.41
C ALA A 205 -31.38 28.97 -6.12
N ALA A 206 -31.28 29.59 -4.95
CA ALA A 206 -31.67 30.99 -4.77
C ALA A 206 -30.39 31.84 -4.97
N PRO A 207 -30.49 33.06 -5.51
CA PRO A 207 -29.31 33.80 -5.95
C PRO A 207 -28.55 34.31 -4.72
N VAL A 208 -27.28 33.92 -4.60
CA VAL A 208 -26.37 34.52 -3.63
C VAL A 208 -25.14 35.00 -4.39
N ASN A 209 -24.83 36.28 -4.18
CA ASN A 209 -23.73 37.02 -4.76
C ASN A 209 -22.41 36.24 -4.76
N VAL A 210 -21.66 36.41 -5.84
CA VAL A 210 -20.28 35.98 -6.01
C VAL A 210 -19.42 36.64 -4.93
N ALA A 211 -18.95 35.84 -3.98
CA ALA A 211 -17.82 36.15 -3.13
C ALA A 211 -16.88 34.96 -3.13
N SER A 212 -15.61 35.22 -3.46
CA SER A 212 -14.47 34.32 -3.41
C SER A 212 -14.43 33.52 -2.12
N SER A 213 -14.55 32.19 -2.20
CA SER A 213 -14.33 31.29 -1.07
C SER A 213 -12.86 30.86 -1.07
N GLU A 214 -12.04 31.61 -0.35
CA GLU A 214 -10.91 31.00 0.34
C GLU A 214 -11.49 29.96 1.32
N GLU A 215 -11.03 28.71 1.25
CA GLU A 215 -11.34 27.71 2.27
C GLU A 215 -10.94 28.29 3.63
N PRO A 216 -11.86 28.43 4.61
CA PRO A 216 -11.46 28.91 5.91
C PRO A 216 -10.54 27.87 6.53
N LEU A 217 -9.29 28.27 6.79
CA LEU A 217 -8.25 27.52 7.53
C LEU A 217 -8.73 27.02 8.93
N ILE A 218 -9.94 27.38 9.33
CA ILE A 218 -10.55 27.12 10.62
C ILE A 218 -11.86 26.36 10.38
N SER A 219 -11.74 25.05 10.19
CA SER A 219 -12.91 24.17 10.33
C SER A 219 -13.49 24.32 11.73
N GLY A 220 -14.82 24.25 11.88
CA GLY A 220 -15.48 24.34 13.19
C GLY A 220 -14.96 23.31 14.20
N THR A 221 -14.38 22.20 13.73
CA THR A 221 -13.70 21.19 14.56
C THR A 221 -12.36 21.67 15.12
N LEU A 222 -11.64 22.54 14.41
CA LEU A 222 -10.40 23.14 14.88
C LEU A 222 -10.68 24.16 15.99
N LEU A 223 -11.73 24.98 15.81
CA LEU A 223 -12.13 25.96 16.81
C LEU A 223 -12.62 25.28 18.10
N THR A 224 -13.43 24.22 18.00
CA THR A 224 -13.85 23.45 19.18
C THR A 224 -12.67 22.76 19.86
N GLY A 225 -11.74 22.19 19.09
CA GLY A 225 -10.50 21.62 19.62
C GLY A 225 -9.64 22.63 20.39
N ILE A 226 -9.48 23.84 19.86
CA ILE A 226 -8.71 24.91 20.51
C ILE A 226 -9.40 25.39 21.80
N VAL A 227 -10.72 25.57 21.78
CA VAL A 227 -11.48 26.00 22.97
C VAL A 227 -11.41 24.94 24.07
N ILE A 228 -11.60 23.67 23.73
CA ILE A 228 -11.48 22.56 24.69
C ILE A 228 -10.05 22.46 25.21
N GLY A 229 -9.05 22.56 24.33
CA GLY A 229 -7.64 22.54 24.69
C GLY A 229 -7.29 23.65 25.69
N LEU A 230 -7.67 24.90 25.42
CA LEU A 230 -7.39 26.03 26.32
C LEU A 230 -8.07 25.90 27.68
N LEU A 231 -9.33 25.44 27.71
CA LEU A 231 -10.04 25.19 28.97
C LEU A 231 -9.40 24.05 29.77
N LEU A 232 -9.04 22.96 29.09
CA LEU A 232 -8.42 21.80 29.72
C LEU A 232 -7.03 22.13 30.25
N THR A 233 -6.20 22.82 29.46
CA THR A 233 -4.86 23.26 29.90
C THR A 233 -4.96 24.23 31.07
N SER A 234 -5.90 25.18 31.06
CA SER A 234 -6.11 26.09 32.20
C SER A 234 -6.54 25.34 33.47
N TYR A 235 -7.41 24.34 33.32
CA TYR A 235 -7.82 23.49 34.44
C TYR A 235 -6.67 22.65 34.99
N LEU A 236 -5.94 21.96 34.12
CA LEU A 236 -4.84 21.07 34.50
C LEU A 236 -3.67 21.85 35.11
N THR A 237 -3.32 23.01 34.56
CA THR A 237 -2.26 23.87 35.12
C THR A 237 -2.63 24.41 36.50
N ARG A 238 -3.90 24.72 36.77
CA ARG A 238 -4.35 25.08 38.13
C ARG A 238 -4.35 23.87 39.06
N LYS A 239 -4.79 22.71 38.57
CA LYS A 239 -4.94 21.48 39.36
C LYS A 239 -3.59 20.87 39.78
N PHE A 240 -2.60 20.93 38.90
CA PHE A 240 -1.27 20.36 39.12
C PHE A 240 -0.21 21.41 39.49
N LYS A 241 -0.63 22.65 39.79
CA LYS A 241 0.29 23.71 40.21
C LYS A 241 0.98 23.31 41.51
N GLY A 242 2.31 23.22 41.48
CA GLY A 242 3.12 22.89 42.66
C GLY A 242 3.28 21.39 42.94
N MET A 243 2.72 20.52 42.09
CA MET A 243 3.01 19.09 42.14
C MET A 243 4.26 18.76 41.33
N SER A 244 5.10 17.88 41.85
CA SER A 244 6.18 17.23 41.11
C SER A 244 5.63 16.28 40.05
N VAL A 245 6.45 15.97 39.04
CA VAL A 245 6.08 15.03 37.97
C VAL A 245 5.66 13.66 38.55
N ALA A 246 6.33 13.20 39.62
CA ALA A 246 6.01 11.94 40.28
C ALA A 246 4.63 11.96 40.96
N GLU A 247 4.25 13.08 41.58
CA GLU A 247 2.92 13.24 42.22
C GLU A 247 1.80 13.29 41.19
N ILE A 248 2.03 13.92 40.03
CA ILE A 248 1.07 13.94 38.92
C ILE A 248 0.86 12.52 38.39
N ILE A 249 1.93 11.77 38.18
CA ILE A 249 1.86 10.37 37.73
C ILE A 249 1.09 9.52 38.75
N ALA A 250 1.44 9.62 40.03
CA ALA A 250 0.75 8.89 41.10
C ALA A 250 -0.75 9.22 41.17
N TYR A 251 -1.11 10.49 41.01
CA TYR A 251 -2.49 10.96 40.95
C TYR A 251 -3.27 10.32 39.79
N ILE A 252 -2.68 10.27 38.59
CA ILE A 252 -3.28 9.63 37.41
C ILE A 252 -3.51 8.14 37.65
N PHE A 253 -2.50 7.42 38.16
CA PHE A 253 -2.61 5.97 38.42
C PHE A 253 -3.65 5.65 39.50
N GLN A 254 -3.77 6.49 40.54
CA GLN A 254 -4.79 6.32 41.58
C GLN A 254 -6.21 6.51 41.03
N HIS A 255 -6.41 7.51 40.18
CA HIS A 255 -7.70 7.74 39.54
C HIS A 255 -8.05 6.66 38.52
N LEU A 256 -7.06 6.18 37.74
CA LEU A 256 -7.25 5.07 36.82
C LEU A 256 -7.65 3.78 37.56
N THR A 257 -7.00 3.49 38.68
CA THR A 257 -7.33 2.32 39.52
C THR A 257 -8.74 2.42 40.09
N THR A 258 -9.15 3.62 40.51
CA THR A 258 -10.50 3.88 41.02
C THR A 258 -11.55 3.71 39.93
N LEU A 259 -11.26 4.19 38.71
CA LEU A 259 -12.12 4.03 37.54
C LEU A 259 -12.25 2.56 37.15
N CYS A 260 -11.15 1.83 37.05
CA CYS A 260 -11.18 0.39 36.78
C CYS A 260 -12.00 -0.36 37.82
N ARG A 261 -11.83 -0.06 39.12
CA ARG A 261 -12.63 -0.67 40.19
C ARG A 261 -14.13 -0.35 40.07
N PHE A 262 -14.47 0.87 39.68
CA PHE A 262 -15.86 1.26 39.40
C PHE A 262 -16.42 0.46 38.22
N LEU A 263 -15.69 0.37 37.12
CA LEU A 263 -16.09 -0.40 35.94
C LEU A 263 -16.28 -1.89 36.25
N PHE A 264 -15.37 -2.50 37.01
CA PHE A 264 -15.52 -3.89 37.47
C PHE A 264 -16.75 -4.09 38.35
N LYS A 265 -17.07 -3.14 39.23
CA LYS A 265 -18.30 -3.19 40.04
C LYS A 265 -19.55 -3.12 39.17
N GLN A 266 -19.58 -2.23 38.17
CA GLN A 266 -20.71 -2.13 37.24
C GLN A 266 -20.86 -3.40 36.41
N LEU A 267 -19.75 -3.95 35.91
CA LEU A 267 -19.76 -5.22 35.19
C LEU A 267 -20.27 -6.37 36.07
N ALA A 268 -19.80 -6.48 37.31
CA ALA A 268 -20.25 -7.50 38.26
C ALA A 268 -21.74 -7.35 38.62
N PHE A 269 -22.24 -6.10 38.72
CA PHE A 269 -23.66 -5.81 38.92
C PHE A 269 -24.50 -6.27 37.71
N LEU A 270 -24.05 -5.95 36.50
CA LEU A 270 -24.70 -6.39 35.25
C LEU A 270 -24.73 -7.92 35.12
N ILE A 271 -23.62 -8.59 35.45
CA ILE A 271 -23.55 -10.07 35.45
C ILE A 271 -24.55 -10.67 36.44
N LYS A 272 -24.67 -10.11 37.65
CA LYS A 272 -25.67 -10.55 38.64
C LYS A 272 -27.12 -10.31 38.20
N LEU A 273 -27.36 -9.29 37.38
CA LEU A 273 -28.69 -9.02 36.82
C LEU A 273 -29.08 -10.05 35.75
N ILE A 274 -28.10 -10.55 34.98
CA ILE A 274 -28.31 -11.48 33.86
C ILE A 274 -28.30 -12.94 34.34
N LEU A 275 -27.58 -13.25 35.43
CA LEU A 275 -27.51 -14.59 36.04
C LEU A 275 -28.08 -14.55 37.47
N PRO A 276 -29.42 -14.61 37.65
CA PRO A 276 -30.00 -14.76 38.97
C PRO A 276 -29.62 -16.14 39.53
N ASN A 277 -29.05 -16.14 40.75
CA ASN A 277 -28.64 -17.30 41.54
C ASN A 277 -29.44 -18.59 41.25
N LYS A 278 -28.83 -19.54 40.55
CA LYS A 278 -29.02 -20.96 40.85
C LYS A 278 -27.81 -21.39 41.66
N ILE A 279 -27.99 -21.55 42.96
CA ILE A 279 -27.39 -22.57 43.84
C ILE A 279 -27.83 -22.18 45.26
N SER A 280 -28.90 -22.80 45.72
CA SER A 280 -29.13 -23.12 47.11
C SER A 280 -28.49 -24.50 47.32
N VAL A 281 -27.53 -24.61 48.25
CA VAL A 281 -27.21 -25.87 48.94
C VAL A 281 -27.85 -25.77 50.31
#